data_AF-A0A660UDZ2-F1
#
_entry.id   AF-A0A660UDZ2-F1
#
_cell.length_a   1.000
_cell.length_b   1.000
_cell.length_c   1.000
_cell.angle_alpha   90.00
_cell.angle_beta   90.00
_cell.angle_gamma   90.00
#
_symmetry.space_group_name_H-M   'P 1'
#
loop_
_entity.id
_entity.type
_entity.pdbx_description
1 polymer ?
#
loop_
_entity_poly.entity_id
_entity_poly.type
_entity_poly.pdbx_seq_one_letter_code
_entity_poly.pdbx_strand_id
1 'polypeptide(L)' 'MTLVKFEIYNDGEWWCARGIGVDIFTQGKTLDELMRNMKEAVELHFEEELS' A
#
# COMPACT_ATOMS: atom_id res chain seq x y z
N MET A 1 -10.54 -1.67 14.03
CA MET A 1 -9.45 -0.78 13.56
C MET A 1 -8.25 -1.66 13.23
N THR A 2 -8.03 -1.90 11.93
CA THR A 2 -6.94 -2.75 11.45
C THR A 2 -5.72 -1.87 11.18
N LEU A 3 -4.57 -2.22 11.78
CA LEU A 3 -3.32 -1.51 11.56
C LEU A 3 -2.52 -2.25 10.49
N VAL A 4 -2.28 -1.61 9.35
CA VAL A 4 -1.42 -2.14 8.29
C VAL A 4 -0.09 -1.39 8.30
N LYS A 5 1.01 -2.12 8.29
CA LYS A 5 2.37 -1.56 8.20
C LYS A 5 2.93 -1.84 6.81
N PHE A 6 3.65 -0.85 6.26
CA PHE A 6 4.32 -0.98 4.98
C PHE A 6 5.82 -0.75 5.15
N GLU A 7 6.63 -1.54 4.43
CA GLU A 7 8.01 -1.18 4.10
C GLU A 7 7.99 -0.39 2.80
N ILE A 8 8.63 0.79 2.80
CA ILE A 8 8.67 1.70 1.65
C ILE A 8 10.13 1.91 1.25
N TYR A 9 10.40 1.75 -0.05
CA TYR A 9 11.70 2.03 -0.63
C TYR A 9 11.55 2.63 -2.03
N ASN A 10 12.61 3.26 -2.52
CA ASN A 10 12.70 3.74 -3.89
C ASN A 10 13.74 2.88 -4.63
N ASP A 11 13.38 2.36 -5.81
CA ASP A 11 14.25 1.50 -6.61
C ASP A 11 15.05 2.25 -7.69
N GLY A 12 14.95 3.58 -7.72
CA GLY A 12 15.54 4.46 -8.73
C GLY A 12 14.54 4.96 -9.77
N GLU A 13 13.35 4.35 -9.88
CA GLU A 13 12.32 4.73 -10.85
C GLU A 13 10.93 4.89 -10.22
N TRP A 14 10.64 4.12 -9.18
CA TRP A 14 9.36 4.07 -8.49
C TRP A 14 9.56 4.10 -6.98
N TRP A 15 8.56 4.66 -6.30
CA TRP A 15 8.35 4.40 -4.88
C TRP A 15 7.51 3.13 -4.76
N CYS A 16 8.01 2.16 -4.02
CA CYS A 16 7.40 0.85 -3.83
C CYS A 16 6.98 0.66 -2.37
N ALA A 17 5.81 0.08 -2.15
CA ALA A 17 5.32 -0.27 -0.81
C ALA A 17 4.94 -1.75 -0.76
N ARG A 18 5.44 -2.43 0.28
CA ARG A 18 5.12 -3.82 0.61
C ARG A 18 4.47 -3.90 1.98
N GLY A 19 3.29 -4.49 2.05
CA GLY A 19 2.60 -4.78 3.29
C GLY A 19 3.37 -5.80 4.14
N ILE A 20 3.48 -5.52 5.44
CA ILE A 20 4.10 -6.43 6.40
C ILE A 20 3.00 -7.24 7.07
N GLY A 21 3.00 -8.56 6.83
CA GLY A 21 2.00 -9.47 7.36
C GLY A 21 0.66 -9.47 6.62
N VAL A 22 0.58 -8.75 5.49
CA VAL A 22 -0.55 -8.75 4.55
C VAL A 22 -0.02 -8.86 3.13
N ASP A 23 -0.80 -9.46 2.24
CA ASP A 23 -0.43 -9.62 0.83
C ASP A 23 -0.87 -8.40 0.01
N ILE A 24 -0.26 -7.26 0.30
CA ILE A 24 -0.50 -5.99 -0.39
C ILE A 24 0.82 -5.46 -0.96
N PHE A 25 0.83 -5.22 -2.26
CA PHE A 25 1.96 -4.62 -2.98
C PHE A 25 1.46 -3.54 -3.93
N THR A 26 2.11 -2.38 -3.90
CA THR A 26 1.78 -1.27 -4.81
C THR A 26 2.98 -0.35 -5.02
N GLN A 27 2.90 0.52 -6.03
CA GLN A 27 3.96 1.46 -6.40
C GLN A 27 3.37 2.78 -6.91
N GLY A 28 4.17 3.84 -6.93
CA GLY A 28 3.81 5.15 -7.49
C GLY A 28 5.04 5.94 -7.92
N LYS A 29 4.90 6.85 -8.90
CA LYS A 29 6.02 7.70 -9.37
C LYS A 29 6.43 8.74 -8.33
N THR A 30 5.50 9.14 -7.48
CA THR A 30 5.75 10.05 -6.34
C THR A 30 5.30 9.41 -5.03
N LEU A 31 5.78 9.94 -3.90
CA LEU A 31 5.31 9.51 -2.57
C LEU A 31 3.80 9.76 -2.39
N ASP A 32 3.27 10.85 -2.95
CA ASP A 32 1.83 11.16 -2.88
C ASP A 32 0.98 10.15 -3.67
N GLU A 33 1.46 9.77 -4.86
CA GLU A 33 0.82 8.72 -5.67
C GLU A 33 0.88 7.38 -4.95
N LEU A 34 2.06 7.00 -4.44
CA LEU A 34 2.22 5.78 -3.66
C LEU A 34 1.24 5.77 -2.47
N MET A 35 1.07 6.89 -1.78
CA MET A 35 0.17 6.97 -0.63
C MET A 35 -1.30 6.79 -1.02
N ARG A 36 -1.71 7.32 -2.17
CA ARG A 36 -3.06 7.09 -2.71
C ARG A 36 -3.26 5.62 -3.05
N ASN A 37 -2.32 5.04 -3.78
CA ASN A 37 -2.40 3.65 -4.22
C ASN A 37 -2.38 2.68 -3.02
N MET A 38 -1.63 2.99 -1.95
CA MET A 38 -1.66 2.22 -0.70
C MET A 38 -3.04 2.22 -0.04
N LYS A 39 -3.74 3.36 -0.01
CA LYS A 39 -5.09 3.45 0.58
C LYS A 39 -6.09 2.62 -0.22
N GLU A 40 -6.09 2.79 -1.53
CA GLU A 40 -6.97 2.02 -2.44
C GLU A 40 -6.71 0.51 -2.33
N ALA A 41 -5.43 0.09 -2.26
CA ALA A 41 -5.08 -1.31 -2.13
C ALA A 41 -5.50 -1.91 -0.76
N VAL A 42 -5.41 -1.13 0.33
CA VAL A 42 -5.91 -1.54 1.66
C VAL A 42 -7.43 -1.63 1.66
N GLU A 43 -8.12 -0.65 1.12
CA GLU A 43 -9.59 -0.66 1.02
C GLU A 43 -10.09 -1.87 0.24
N LEU A 44 -9.48 -2.17 -0.91
CA LEU A 44 -9.82 -3.34 -1.72
C LEU A 44 -9.51 -4.66 -1.01
N HIS A 45 -8.38 -4.76 -0.31
CA HIS A 45 -7.98 -6.00 0.37
C HIS A 45 -8.90 -6.36 1.54
N PHE A 46 -9.46 -5.34 2.21
CA PHE A 46 -10.32 -5.52 3.40
C PHE A 46 -11.80 -5.21 3.12
N GLU A 47 -12.21 -5.12 1.86
CA GLU A 47 -13.57 -4.74 1.47
C GLU A 47 -14.63 -5.64 2.13
N GLU A 48 -14.40 -6.97 2.17
CA GLU A 48 -15.31 -7.94 2.81
C GLU A 48 -15.28 -7.90 4.35
N GLU A 49 -14.20 -7.43 4.98
CA GLU A 49 -14.11 -7.28 6.45
C GLU A 49 -14.71 -5.97 6.94
N LEU A 50 -14.85 -4.98 6.06
CA LEU A 50 -15.39 -3.65 6.35
C LEU A 50 -16.87 -3.49 6.00
N SER A 51 -17.47 -4.47 5.31
CA SER A 51 -18.88 -4.50 4.91
C SER A 51 -19.85 -4.97 5.99
#